data_AF-A0A6P6GZM1-F1
#
_entry.id   AF-A0A6P6GZM1-F1
#
_cell.length_a   1.000
_cell.length_b   1.000
_cell.length_c   1.000
_cell.angle_alpha   90.00
_cell.angle_beta   90.00
_cell.angle_gamma   90.00
#
_symmetry.space_group_name_H-M   'P 1'
#
loop_
_entity.id
_entity.type
_entity.pdbx_description
1 polymer ?
#
loop_
_entity_poly.entity_id
_entity_poly.type
_entity_poly.pdbx_seq_one_letter_code
_entity_poly.pdbx_strand_id
1 'polypeptide(L)'
;MARGLQARLEESADLIRSPTSPVPVTARSVMLDRAENLLHDHYGGKEYWDTRRSMVFAKHLRAVGDEFRSKYLNSTDEADRIPFEEDWTKMKVKLGSSLGGPYLAVHLRRKDFIWGHREDVPSLDGAVKKIRSLMKTHQLDKVFVATDAVRKGPAPLDSVTPSITRVTEEHTQGLRKGRAGSVSLPERFFIGTSVSTFSFRIHEEREILGLDPRTTYNRFCGDLEEACEQPTHWKVAY
;
A
#
# COMPACT_ATOMS: atom_id res chain seq x y z
N MET A 1 19.65 19.72 -27.56
CA MET A 1 18.92 18.79 -26.67
C MET A 1 19.67 18.69 -25.35
N ALA A 2 19.27 19.48 -24.35
CA ALA A 2 19.83 19.34 -23.02
C ALA A 2 19.33 18.02 -22.43
N ARG A 3 20.23 17.10 -22.12
CA ARG A 3 19.92 15.95 -21.26
C ARG A 3 19.55 16.55 -19.91
N GLY A 4 18.28 16.51 -19.52
CA GLY A 4 17.89 16.88 -18.17
C GLY A 4 18.62 15.96 -17.20
N LEU A 5 19.57 16.49 -16.43
CA LEU A 5 20.06 15.78 -15.27
C LEU A 5 18.87 15.64 -14.32
N GLN A 6 18.45 14.41 -14.09
CA GLN A 6 17.45 14.14 -13.07
C GLN A 6 18.16 14.24 -11.72
N ALA A 7 17.98 15.38 -11.05
CA ALA A 7 18.63 15.67 -9.79
C ALA A 7 17.96 14.91 -8.65
N ARG A 8 18.77 14.51 -7.66
CA ARG A 8 18.27 14.04 -6.37
C ARG A 8 17.79 15.21 -5.50
N LEU A 9 17.07 14.92 -4.43
CA LEU A 9 16.54 15.94 -3.52
C LEU A 9 17.65 16.76 -2.88
N GLU A 10 18.71 16.10 -2.38
CA GLU A 10 19.85 16.78 -1.76
C GLU A 10 20.61 17.69 -2.75
N GLU A 11 20.82 17.22 -3.98
CA GLU A 11 21.46 18.00 -5.04
C GLU A 11 20.66 19.30 -5.34
N SER A 12 19.33 19.22 -5.26
CA SER A 12 18.46 20.38 -5.44
C SER A 12 18.53 21.35 -4.25
N ALA A 13 18.65 20.84 -3.03
CA ALA A 13 18.83 21.65 -1.83
C ALA A 13 20.18 22.39 -1.85
N ASP A 14 21.23 21.75 -2.37
CA ASP A 14 22.54 22.38 -2.55
C ASP A 14 22.49 23.48 -3.62
N LEU A 15 21.76 23.25 -4.72
CA LEU A 15 21.55 24.27 -5.75
C LEU A 15 20.75 25.48 -5.23
N ILE A 16 19.78 25.28 -4.33
CA ILE A 16 19.04 26.40 -3.69
C ILE A 16 19.97 27.23 -2.81
N ARG A 17 20.93 26.57 -2.13
CA ARG A 17 21.88 27.22 -1.22
C ARG A 17 23.12 27.76 -1.95
N SER A 18 23.30 27.44 -3.24
CA SER A 18 24.49 27.80 -3.97
C SER A 18 24.51 29.29 -4.37
N PRO A 19 25.70 29.91 -4.52
CA PRO A 19 25.83 31.27 -5.02
C PRO A 19 25.32 31.45 -6.46
N THR A 20 25.20 30.34 -7.20
CA THR A 20 24.73 30.30 -8.59
C THR A 20 23.24 29.99 -8.69
N SER A 21 22.53 29.92 -7.56
CA SER A 21 21.11 29.63 -7.52
C SER A 21 20.31 30.70 -8.28
N PRO A 22 19.29 30.30 -9.07
CA PRO A 22 18.30 31.25 -9.58
C PRO A 22 17.40 31.80 -8.46
N VAL A 23 17.44 31.22 -7.25
CA VAL A 23 16.71 31.69 -6.08
C VAL A 23 17.57 32.72 -5.32
N PRO A 24 17.06 33.93 -5.04
CA PRO A 24 17.80 34.92 -4.27
C PRO A 24 18.15 34.43 -2.87
N VAL A 25 19.39 34.66 -2.40
CA VAL A 25 19.82 34.34 -1.03
C VAL A 25 19.02 35.05 0.07
N THR A 26 18.24 36.09 -0.29
CA THR A 26 17.32 36.81 0.60
C THR A 26 15.94 36.16 0.71
N ALA A 27 15.65 35.13 -0.10
CA ALA A 27 14.38 34.44 -0.08
C ALA A 27 14.18 33.75 1.28
N ARG A 28 13.15 34.16 2.02
CA ARG A 28 12.78 33.55 3.31
C ARG A 28 11.96 32.26 3.16
N SER A 29 11.28 32.12 2.03
CA SER A 29 10.40 31.00 1.71
C SER A 29 10.58 30.64 0.24
N VAL A 30 10.70 29.35 -0.04
CA VAL A 30 10.89 28.82 -1.40
C VAL A 30 9.84 27.74 -1.63
N MET A 31 9.16 27.79 -2.77
CA MET A 31 8.26 26.73 -3.23
C MET A 31 8.91 26.02 -4.42
N LEU A 32 9.03 24.70 -4.32
CA LEU A 32 9.47 23.86 -5.42
C LEU A 32 8.22 23.26 -6.08
N ASP A 33 7.85 23.81 -7.24
CA ASP A 33 6.79 23.23 -8.05
C ASP A 33 7.31 21.98 -8.80
N ARG A 34 6.40 21.08 -9.18
CA ARG A 34 6.70 19.83 -9.90
C ARG A 34 7.76 18.96 -9.20
N ALA A 35 7.64 18.84 -7.87
CA ALA A 35 8.58 18.11 -7.02
C ALA A 35 8.69 16.61 -7.34
N GLU A 36 7.75 16.04 -8.10
CA GLU A 36 7.84 14.66 -8.59
C GLU A 36 9.02 14.40 -9.55
N ASN A 37 9.62 15.45 -10.10
CA ASN A 37 10.84 15.33 -10.91
C ASN A 37 12.07 14.98 -10.06
N LEU A 38 12.01 15.23 -8.75
CA LEU A 38 13.09 14.96 -7.81
C LEU A 38 13.04 13.50 -7.38
N LEU A 39 14.17 12.81 -7.52
CA LEU A 39 14.30 11.42 -7.08
C LEU A 39 14.70 11.35 -5.60
N HIS A 40 14.35 10.23 -4.97
CA HIS A 40 14.87 9.89 -3.65
C HIS A 40 16.40 9.80 -3.67
N ASP A 41 17.05 10.30 -2.61
CA ASP A 41 18.51 10.23 -2.50
C ASP A 41 18.97 8.76 -2.35
N HIS A 42 18.40 8.06 -1.37
CA HIS A 42 18.59 6.62 -1.19
C HIS A 42 17.26 5.92 -0.81
N TYR A 43 16.52 5.48 -1.83
CA TYR A 43 15.29 4.71 -1.62
C TYR A 43 15.56 3.39 -0.88
N GLY A 44 14.79 3.13 0.18
CA GLY A 44 15.01 1.97 1.06
C GLY A 44 16.10 2.17 2.12
N GLY A 45 16.77 3.33 2.16
CA GLY A 45 17.72 3.70 3.20
C GLY A 45 17.09 4.06 4.54
N LYS A 46 17.93 4.26 5.56
CA LYS A 46 17.46 4.65 6.91
C LYS A 46 16.66 5.96 6.89
N GLU A 47 17.11 6.98 6.19
CA GLU A 47 16.41 8.28 6.13
C GLU A 47 15.06 8.20 5.41
N TYR A 48 15.00 7.39 4.35
CA TYR A 48 13.75 7.04 3.69
C TYR A 48 12.79 6.38 4.68
N TRP A 49 13.26 5.38 5.43
CA TRP A 49 12.45 4.64 6.38
C TRP A 49 12.07 5.45 7.62
N ASP A 50 12.92 6.34 8.13
CA ASP A 50 12.58 7.26 9.21
C ASP A 50 11.45 8.21 8.76
N THR A 51 11.57 8.77 7.56
CA THR A 51 10.50 9.59 6.96
C THR A 51 9.22 8.77 6.80
N ARG A 52 9.30 7.57 6.22
CA ARG A 52 8.12 6.72 5.97
C ARG A 52 7.46 6.21 7.26
N ARG A 53 8.24 5.85 8.28
CA ARG A 53 7.75 5.41 9.60
C ARG A 53 7.13 6.55 10.42
N SER A 54 7.56 7.79 10.18
CA SER A 54 6.95 8.97 10.81
C SER A 54 5.54 9.27 10.29
N MET A 55 5.17 8.76 9.10
CA MET A 55 3.86 8.96 8.48
C MET A 55 2.79 8.02 9.07
N VAL A 56 2.53 8.14 10.37
CA VAL A 56 1.52 7.34 11.08
C VAL A 56 0.11 7.87 10.78
N PHE A 57 -0.83 6.98 10.49
CA PHE A 57 -2.22 7.35 10.26
C PHE A 57 -2.84 8.05 11.48
N ALA A 58 -3.69 9.05 11.21
CA ALA A 58 -4.43 9.75 12.24
C ALA A 58 -5.26 8.78 13.11
N LYS A 59 -5.28 9.00 14.43
CA LYS A 59 -5.91 8.10 15.43
C LYS A 59 -7.33 7.66 15.06
N HIS A 60 -8.17 8.61 14.66
CA HIS A 60 -9.56 8.33 14.31
C HIS A 60 -9.70 7.41 13.07
N LEU A 61 -8.73 7.44 12.15
CA LEU A 61 -8.71 6.54 10.99
C LEU A 61 -8.35 5.12 11.40
N ARG A 62 -7.35 4.98 12.28
CA ARG A 62 -6.95 3.69 12.85
C ARG A 62 -8.10 3.06 13.61
N ALA A 63 -8.75 3.82 14.50
CA ALA A 63 -9.91 3.36 15.27
C ALA A 63 -11.06 2.82 14.40
N VAL A 64 -11.40 3.51 13.30
CA VAL A 64 -12.43 3.03 12.35
C VAL A 64 -11.99 1.73 11.66
N GLY A 65 -10.72 1.60 11.31
CA GLY A 65 -10.18 0.35 10.77
C GLY A 65 -10.22 -0.79 11.78
N ASP A 66 -9.84 -0.53 13.02
CA ASP A 66 -9.83 -1.53 14.09
C ASP A 66 -11.25 -2.00 14.42
N GLU A 67 -12.22 -1.09 14.43
CA GLU A 67 -13.65 -1.44 14.55
C GLU A 67 -14.09 -2.34 13.40
N PHE A 68 -13.74 -1.98 12.15
CA PHE A 68 -14.08 -2.76 10.98
C PHE A 68 -13.44 -4.17 11.01
N ARG A 69 -12.16 -4.25 11.40
CA ARG A 69 -11.41 -5.50 11.56
C ARG A 69 -12.06 -6.41 12.58
N SER A 70 -12.36 -5.87 13.76
CA SER A 70 -12.99 -6.62 14.84
C SER A 70 -14.36 -7.14 14.42
N LYS A 71 -15.21 -6.25 13.89
CA LYS A 71 -16.61 -6.54 13.56
C LYS A 71 -16.79 -7.49 12.38
N TYR A 72 -16.01 -7.31 11.31
CA TYR A 72 -16.26 -8.02 10.05
C TYR A 72 -15.19 -9.06 9.71
N LEU A 73 -13.96 -8.87 10.18
CA LEU A 73 -12.82 -9.69 9.79
C LEU A 73 -12.32 -10.63 10.90
N ASN A 74 -12.89 -10.57 12.11
CA ASN A 74 -12.43 -11.34 13.27
C ASN A 74 -10.93 -11.11 13.55
N SER A 75 -10.53 -9.85 13.57
CA SER A 75 -9.15 -9.39 13.58
C SER A 75 -8.98 -8.29 14.63
N THR A 76 -7.99 -8.44 15.51
CA THR A 76 -7.53 -7.44 16.49
C THR A 76 -6.01 -7.53 16.61
N ASP A 77 -5.33 -6.47 17.07
CA ASP A 77 -3.87 -6.48 17.18
C ASP A 77 -3.35 -7.61 18.06
N GLU A 78 -4.05 -7.94 19.14
CA GLU A 78 -3.70 -9.05 20.03
C GLU A 78 -3.83 -10.41 19.35
N ALA A 79 -4.96 -10.66 18.67
CA ALA A 79 -5.20 -11.93 17.97
C ALA A 79 -4.25 -12.11 16.76
N ASP A 80 -3.91 -11.00 16.12
CA ASP A 80 -3.11 -10.94 14.90
C ASP A 80 -1.60 -10.80 15.19
N ARG A 81 -1.22 -10.69 16.46
CA ARG A 81 0.15 -10.45 16.95
C ARG A 81 0.79 -9.23 16.29
N ILE A 82 0.05 -8.15 16.18
CA ILE A 82 0.52 -6.90 15.58
C ILE A 82 0.99 -6.00 16.72
N PRO A 83 2.30 -5.71 16.81
CA PRO A 83 2.79 -4.80 17.83
C PRO A 83 2.31 -3.40 17.51
N PHE A 84 1.94 -2.66 18.55
CA PHE A 84 1.61 -1.24 18.44
C PHE A 84 2.44 -0.45 19.45
N GLU A 85 3.03 0.63 18.98
CA GLU A 85 3.72 1.63 19.79
C GLU A 85 3.37 3.01 19.24
N GLU A 86 2.93 3.91 20.11
CA GLU A 86 2.46 5.22 19.70
C GLU A 86 3.62 6.12 19.29
N ASP A 87 4.78 5.96 19.95
CA ASP A 87 6.03 6.58 19.55
C ASP A 87 6.71 5.73 18.46
N TRP A 88 6.47 6.09 17.19
CA TRP A 88 7.02 5.36 16.04
C TRP A 88 8.53 5.14 16.11
N THR A 89 9.30 6.02 16.77
CA THR A 89 10.76 5.88 16.90
C THR A 89 11.16 4.63 17.70
N LYS A 90 10.31 4.23 18.64
CA LYS A 90 10.46 3.04 19.48
C LYS A 90 9.86 1.78 18.85
N MET A 91 9.00 1.94 17.84
CA MET A 91 8.41 0.82 17.10
C MET A 91 9.46 0.11 16.23
N LYS A 92 10.10 -0.92 16.80
CA LYS A 92 11.04 -1.81 16.11
C LYS A 92 10.58 -3.25 16.23
N VAL A 93 10.32 -3.89 15.10
CA VAL A 93 9.69 -5.20 15.04
C VAL A 93 10.61 -6.15 14.31
N LYS A 94 10.74 -7.39 14.79
CA LYS A 94 11.45 -8.44 14.06
C LYS A 94 10.62 -8.81 12.82
N LEU A 95 11.22 -8.70 11.64
CA LEU A 95 10.55 -9.10 10.39
C LEU A 95 10.07 -10.56 10.46
N GLY A 96 8.81 -10.79 10.09
CA GLY A 96 8.14 -12.09 10.16
C GLY A 96 7.65 -12.49 11.56
N SER A 97 7.65 -11.60 12.54
CA SER A 97 7.08 -11.88 13.87
C SER A 97 5.57 -11.65 13.97
N SER A 98 5.03 -10.81 13.09
CA SER A 98 3.61 -10.49 13.01
C SER A 98 2.84 -11.52 12.20
N LEU A 99 1.65 -11.90 12.68
CA LEU A 99 0.85 -12.96 12.06
C LEU A 99 -0.17 -12.43 11.04
N GLY A 100 -0.87 -11.36 11.39
CA GLY A 100 -1.98 -10.81 10.61
C GLY A 100 -3.31 -11.55 10.83
N GLY A 101 -4.40 -10.83 10.59
CA GLY A 101 -5.77 -11.32 10.81
C GLY A 101 -6.20 -12.41 9.85
N PRO A 102 -7.22 -13.20 10.20
CA PRO A 102 -7.60 -14.42 9.49
C PRO A 102 -8.39 -14.15 8.19
N TYR A 103 -7.85 -13.29 7.33
CA TYR A 103 -8.41 -12.93 6.04
C TYR A 103 -7.31 -12.65 5.01
N LEU A 104 -7.67 -12.81 3.74
CA LEU A 104 -6.88 -12.36 2.59
C LEU A 104 -7.27 -10.91 2.29
N ALA A 105 -6.32 -10.00 2.10
CA ALA A 105 -6.64 -8.69 1.52
C ALA A 105 -6.13 -8.60 0.10
N VAL A 106 -6.95 -7.97 -0.75
CA VAL A 106 -6.63 -7.73 -2.15
C VAL A 106 -6.82 -6.28 -2.49
N HIS A 107 -5.85 -5.71 -3.19
CA HIS A 107 -5.97 -4.40 -3.81
C HIS A 107 -6.07 -4.55 -5.33
N LEU A 108 -7.24 -4.19 -5.87
CA LEU A 108 -7.55 -4.23 -7.30
C LEU A 108 -7.77 -2.81 -7.84
N ARG A 109 -6.72 -2.23 -8.43
CA ARG A 109 -6.80 -0.98 -9.18
C ARG A 109 -7.33 -1.26 -10.59
N ARG A 110 -8.44 -0.65 -10.95
CA ARG A 110 -9.19 -0.94 -12.17
C ARG A 110 -9.31 0.27 -13.10
N LYS A 111 -9.75 1.45 -12.65
CA LYS A 111 -10.21 2.54 -13.53
C LYS A 111 -9.32 2.82 -14.76
N ASP A 112 -8.27 3.58 -14.57
CA ASP A 112 -7.28 3.96 -15.57
C ASP A 112 -6.40 2.77 -15.99
N PHE A 113 -6.19 1.84 -15.06
CA PHE A 113 -5.37 0.65 -15.25
C PHE A 113 -5.95 -0.34 -16.27
N ILE A 114 -7.29 -0.40 -16.42
CA ILE A 114 -7.94 -1.18 -17.48
C ILE A 114 -7.54 -0.69 -18.89
N TRP A 115 -7.04 0.55 -19.05
CA TRP A 115 -6.62 1.07 -20.36
C TRP A 115 -5.11 1.15 -20.49
N GLY A 116 -4.43 1.64 -19.45
CA GLY A 116 -2.98 1.88 -19.48
C GLY A 116 -2.10 0.68 -19.08
N HIS A 117 -2.68 -0.36 -18.47
CA HIS A 117 -1.95 -1.47 -17.84
C HIS A 117 -2.62 -2.83 -18.12
N ARG A 118 -3.18 -3.01 -19.33
CA ARG A 118 -3.98 -4.21 -19.67
C ARG A 118 -3.19 -5.51 -19.59
N GLU A 119 -1.90 -5.44 -19.83
CA GLU A 119 -1.03 -6.60 -19.99
C GLU A 119 -0.53 -7.13 -18.64
N ASP A 120 -0.46 -6.28 -17.61
CA ASP A 120 0.07 -6.61 -16.28
C ASP A 120 -1.00 -6.55 -15.16
N VAL A 121 -2.28 -6.40 -15.53
CA VAL A 121 -3.43 -6.53 -14.61
C VAL A 121 -4.39 -7.64 -15.05
N PRO A 122 -4.97 -8.39 -14.10
CA PRO A 122 -5.83 -9.52 -14.44
C PRO A 122 -7.19 -9.07 -14.99
N SER A 123 -7.86 -9.96 -15.72
CA SER A 123 -9.31 -9.87 -15.87
C SER A 123 -10.01 -10.05 -14.52
N LEU A 124 -11.31 -9.76 -14.45
CA LEU A 124 -12.06 -10.03 -13.22
C LEU A 124 -12.08 -11.53 -12.90
N ASP A 125 -12.25 -12.38 -13.91
CA ASP A 125 -12.26 -13.83 -13.74
C ASP A 125 -10.88 -14.37 -13.33
N GLY A 126 -9.81 -13.84 -13.92
CA GLY A 126 -8.44 -14.12 -13.53
C GLY A 126 -8.18 -13.76 -12.06
N ALA A 127 -8.61 -12.56 -11.64
CA ALA A 127 -8.52 -12.13 -10.25
C ALA A 127 -9.31 -13.05 -9.30
N VAL A 128 -10.56 -13.39 -9.63
CA VAL A 128 -11.40 -14.31 -8.83
C VAL A 128 -10.74 -15.67 -8.69
N LYS A 129 -10.23 -16.25 -9.78
CA LYS A 129 -9.51 -17.53 -9.76
C LYS A 129 -8.29 -17.48 -8.85
N LYS A 130 -7.48 -16.42 -8.95
CA LYS A 130 -6.29 -16.23 -8.12
C LYS A 130 -6.65 -16.06 -6.64
N ILE A 131 -7.70 -15.28 -6.33
CA ILE A 131 -8.21 -15.10 -4.96
C ILE A 131 -8.60 -16.44 -4.34
N ARG A 132 -9.41 -17.24 -5.04
CA ARG A 132 -9.84 -18.56 -4.55
C ARG A 132 -8.66 -19.51 -4.31
N SER A 133 -7.68 -19.49 -5.22
CA SER A 133 -6.45 -20.29 -5.07
C SER A 133 -5.66 -19.89 -3.82
N LEU A 134 -5.50 -18.58 -3.57
CA LEU A 134 -4.80 -18.08 -2.38
C LEU A 134 -5.56 -18.40 -1.09
N MET A 135 -6.88 -18.22 -1.07
CA MET A 135 -7.73 -18.57 0.07
C MET A 135 -7.58 -20.05 0.44
N LYS A 136 -7.61 -20.96 -0.55
CA LYS A 136 -7.38 -22.39 -0.34
C LYS A 136 -5.97 -22.69 0.18
N THR A 137 -4.95 -22.06 -0.43
CA THR A 137 -3.54 -22.29 -0.09
C THR A 137 -3.21 -21.85 1.34
N HIS A 138 -3.77 -20.72 1.77
CA HIS A 138 -3.50 -20.12 3.08
C HIS A 138 -4.58 -20.41 4.13
N GLN A 139 -5.58 -21.23 3.80
CA GLN A 139 -6.68 -21.62 4.69
C GLN A 139 -7.41 -20.39 5.26
N LEU A 140 -7.81 -19.49 4.37
CA LEU A 140 -8.47 -18.23 4.70
C LEU A 140 -9.93 -18.26 4.23
N ASP A 141 -10.86 -17.97 5.14
CA ASP A 141 -12.30 -18.03 4.86
C ASP A 141 -12.90 -16.66 4.47
N LYS A 142 -12.18 -15.58 4.77
CA LYS A 142 -12.61 -14.20 4.50
C LYS A 142 -11.67 -13.52 3.53
N VAL A 143 -12.24 -12.65 2.69
CA VAL A 143 -11.47 -11.78 1.80
C VAL A 143 -11.94 -10.33 1.95
N PHE A 144 -10.97 -9.44 2.14
CA PHE A 144 -11.14 -8.01 2.10
C PHE A 144 -10.72 -7.47 0.73
N VAL A 145 -11.58 -6.68 0.08
CA VAL A 145 -11.32 -6.14 -1.26
C VAL A 145 -11.28 -4.62 -1.23
N ALA A 146 -10.09 -4.06 -1.45
CA ALA A 146 -9.89 -2.64 -1.75
C ALA A 146 -9.86 -2.43 -3.27
N THR A 147 -10.82 -1.70 -3.81
CA THR A 147 -10.89 -1.44 -5.26
C THR A 147 -11.49 -0.07 -5.57
N ASP A 148 -11.06 0.53 -6.67
CA ASP A 148 -11.65 1.75 -7.24
C ASP A 148 -12.69 1.44 -8.33
N ALA A 149 -13.02 0.17 -8.56
CA ALA A 149 -14.02 -0.23 -9.54
C ALA A 149 -15.39 0.39 -9.23
N VAL A 150 -16.03 0.97 -10.25
CA VAL A 150 -17.40 1.47 -10.13
C VAL A 150 -18.37 0.30 -10.13
N ARG A 151 -19.31 0.27 -9.19
CA ARG A 151 -20.38 -0.75 -9.16
C ARG A 151 -21.26 -0.59 -10.41
N LYS A 152 -21.20 -1.55 -11.32
CA LYS A 152 -22.20 -1.76 -12.36
C LYS A 152 -22.77 -3.17 -12.19
N GLY A 153 -23.97 -3.27 -11.61
CA GLY A 153 -24.66 -4.55 -11.38
C GLY A 153 -24.03 -5.43 -10.29
N PRO A 154 -24.51 -6.69 -10.12
CA PRO A 154 -23.85 -7.69 -9.29
C PRO A 154 -22.47 -7.97 -9.89
N ALA A 155 -21.41 -7.56 -9.20
CA ALA A 155 -20.07 -7.61 -9.77
C ALA A 155 -19.59 -9.07 -9.80
N PRO A 156 -18.82 -9.51 -10.80
CA PRO A 156 -18.18 -10.84 -10.81
C PRO A 156 -17.39 -11.13 -9.54
N LEU A 157 -16.82 -10.10 -8.91
CA LEU A 157 -16.17 -10.20 -7.61
C LEU A 157 -17.14 -10.66 -6.50
N ASP A 158 -18.43 -10.32 -6.53
CA ASP A 158 -19.43 -10.77 -5.54
C ASP A 158 -19.65 -12.29 -5.59
N SER A 159 -19.29 -12.93 -6.70
CA SER A 159 -19.39 -14.39 -6.86
C SER A 159 -18.21 -15.15 -6.25
N VAL A 160 -17.15 -14.48 -5.77
CA VAL A 160 -15.92 -15.13 -5.29
C VAL A 160 -16.21 -16.03 -4.10
N THR A 161 -16.91 -15.51 -3.08
CA THR A 161 -17.45 -16.24 -1.90
C THR A 161 -18.58 -15.43 -1.24
N PRO A 162 -19.46 -16.06 -0.43
CA PRO A 162 -20.43 -15.34 0.43
C PRO A 162 -19.77 -14.43 1.48
N SER A 163 -18.46 -14.57 1.71
CA SER A 163 -17.69 -13.99 2.82
C SER A 163 -16.84 -12.79 2.42
N ILE A 164 -17.13 -12.14 1.28
CA ILE A 164 -16.43 -10.93 0.86
C ILE A 164 -16.88 -9.79 1.74
N THR A 165 -15.94 -9.24 2.50
CA THR A 165 -16.18 -8.00 3.22
C THR A 165 -15.55 -6.86 2.43
N ARG A 166 -16.37 -5.96 1.90
CA ARG A 166 -15.89 -4.69 1.33
C ARG A 166 -16.12 -3.57 2.33
N VAL A 167 -15.22 -2.59 2.35
CA VAL A 167 -15.57 -1.31 2.96
C VAL A 167 -16.54 -0.61 2.02
N THR A 168 -17.77 -0.39 2.48
CA THR A 168 -18.79 0.42 1.80
C THR A 168 -18.78 1.83 2.41
N GLU A 169 -19.37 2.79 1.71
CA GLU A 169 -19.52 4.17 2.23
C GLU A 169 -20.23 4.18 3.60
N GLU A 170 -21.17 3.24 3.82
CA GLU A 170 -21.86 3.02 5.11
C GLU A 170 -20.92 2.56 6.23
N HIS A 171 -19.91 1.73 5.93
CA HIS A 171 -18.89 1.30 6.91
C HIS A 171 -17.96 2.44 7.33
N THR A 172 -17.97 3.55 6.60
CA THR A 172 -17.02 4.65 6.78
C THR A 172 -17.62 5.94 7.30
N GLN A 173 -18.91 5.97 7.66
CA GLN A 173 -19.69 7.17 8.06
C GLN A 173 -18.83 8.43 8.30
N GLY A 174 -18.53 9.18 7.23
CA GLY A 174 -17.75 10.43 7.30
C GLY A 174 -16.30 10.40 6.78
N LEU A 175 -15.72 9.24 6.46
CA LEU A 175 -14.42 9.19 5.77
C LEU A 175 -14.62 9.48 4.29
N ARG A 176 -14.01 10.58 3.81
CA ARG A 176 -13.98 10.92 2.38
C ARG A 176 -13.51 9.72 1.55
N LYS A 177 -14.22 9.47 0.43
CA LYS A 177 -13.86 8.52 -0.63
C LYS A 177 -12.35 8.43 -0.82
N GLY A 178 -11.79 7.23 -0.64
CA GLY A 178 -10.37 6.94 -0.83
C GLY A 178 -9.57 6.60 0.44
N ARG A 179 -10.09 6.88 1.64
CA ARG A 179 -9.40 6.53 2.91
C ARG A 179 -9.65 5.11 3.39
N ALA A 180 -10.74 4.50 2.94
CA ALA A 180 -11.15 3.14 3.31
C ALA A 180 -10.12 2.05 3.01
N GLY A 181 -9.41 2.15 1.90
CA GLY A 181 -8.35 1.19 1.54
C GLY A 181 -6.98 1.58 2.10
N SER A 182 -6.86 2.71 2.81
CA SER A 182 -5.61 3.24 3.36
C SER A 182 -5.48 3.02 4.86
N VAL A 183 -6.48 2.45 5.53
CA VAL A 183 -6.26 1.99 6.90
C VAL A 183 -5.46 0.69 6.82
N SER A 184 -4.33 0.62 7.52
CA SER A 184 -3.49 -0.57 7.58
C SER A 184 -4.30 -1.70 8.20
N LEU A 185 -4.88 -2.55 7.36
CA LEU A 185 -5.50 -3.78 7.79
C LEU A 185 -4.38 -4.82 7.78
N PRO A 186 -3.90 -5.32 8.93
CA PRO A 186 -2.81 -6.28 8.93
C PRO A 186 -3.36 -7.66 8.54
N GLU A 187 -3.56 -7.91 7.24
CA GLU A 187 -4.00 -9.22 6.76
C GLU A 187 -2.92 -10.31 6.87
N ARG A 188 -3.33 -11.57 7.00
CA ARG A 188 -2.42 -12.71 6.95
C ARG A 188 -1.73 -12.87 5.60
N PHE A 189 -2.39 -12.46 4.52
CA PHE A 189 -1.82 -12.49 3.18
C PHE A 189 -2.35 -11.34 2.34
N PHE A 190 -1.44 -10.61 1.69
CA PHE A 190 -1.75 -9.49 0.80
C PHE A 190 -1.38 -9.82 -0.65
N ILE A 191 -2.21 -9.36 -1.58
CA ILE A 191 -1.89 -9.29 -3.01
C ILE A 191 -2.40 -7.98 -3.62
N GLY A 192 -1.50 -7.23 -4.25
CA GLY A 192 -1.77 -5.94 -4.85
C GLY A 192 -1.93 -5.96 -6.37
N THR A 193 -2.12 -4.77 -6.94
CA THR A 193 -2.07 -4.55 -8.39
C THR A 193 -0.67 -4.12 -8.82
N SER A 194 -0.22 -4.59 -9.99
CA SER A 194 1.04 -4.20 -10.64
C SER A 194 1.23 -2.68 -10.65
N VAL A 195 2.47 -2.23 -10.41
CA VAL A 195 2.94 -0.83 -10.46
C VAL A 195 2.07 0.23 -9.74
N SER A 196 1.15 -0.20 -8.88
CA SER A 196 0.24 0.72 -8.20
C SER A 196 0.91 1.29 -6.95
N THR A 197 1.06 2.62 -6.91
CA THR A 197 1.57 3.34 -5.75
C THR A 197 0.76 3.09 -4.48
N PHE A 198 -0.54 2.79 -4.62
CA PHE A 198 -1.40 2.39 -3.53
C PHE A 198 -0.97 1.03 -2.93
N SER A 199 -0.68 0.04 -3.77
CA SER A 199 -0.11 -1.24 -3.32
C SER A 199 1.25 -1.03 -2.65
N PHE A 200 2.10 -0.14 -3.18
CA PHE A 200 3.42 0.14 -2.61
C PHE A 200 3.33 0.70 -1.19
N ARG A 201 2.36 1.59 -0.91
CA ARG A 201 2.14 2.10 0.45
C ARG A 201 1.72 1.00 1.42
N ILE A 202 0.92 0.03 0.96
CA ILE A 202 0.54 -1.15 1.75
C ILE A 202 1.75 -2.06 2.00
N HIS A 203 2.60 -2.30 1.00
CA HIS A 203 3.81 -3.11 1.19
C HIS A 203 4.70 -2.55 2.30
N GLU A 204 4.92 -1.24 2.31
CA GLU A 204 5.74 -0.59 3.32
C GLU A 204 5.10 -0.63 4.70
N GLU A 205 3.78 -0.47 4.78
CA GLU A 205 3.08 -0.55 6.05
C GLU A 205 3.20 -1.95 6.65
N ARG A 206 3.06 -2.99 5.81
CA ARG A 206 3.27 -4.39 6.23
C ARG A 206 4.71 -4.66 6.65
N GLU A 207 5.69 -4.05 5.99
CA GLU A 207 7.10 -4.14 6.39
C GLU A 207 7.34 -3.49 7.76
N ILE A 208 6.75 -2.31 8.01
CA ILE A 208 6.82 -1.60 9.31
C ILE A 208 6.19 -2.43 10.43
N LEU A 209 5.04 -3.04 10.14
CA LEU A 209 4.34 -3.93 11.06
C LEU A 209 5.03 -5.28 11.23
N GLY A 210 6.10 -5.58 10.47
CA GLY A 210 6.91 -6.79 10.62
C GLY A 210 6.24 -8.08 10.12
N LEU A 211 5.32 -7.98 9.16
CA LEU A 211 4.75 -9.17 8.50
C LEU A 211 5.78 -9.85 7.59
N ASP A 212 5.60 -11.14 7.33
CA ASP A 212 6.52 -11.91 6.47
C ASP A 212 6.51 -11.38 5.03
N PRO A 213 7.67 -11.06 4.42
CA PRO A 213 7.77 -10.56 3.05
C PRO A 213 7.04 -11.44 2.01
N ARG A 214 7.00 -12.76 2.22
CA ARG A 214 6.30 -13.72 1.35
C ARG A 214 4.78 -13.50 1.32
N THR A 215 4.25 -12.86 2.35
CA THR A 215 2.83 -12.50 2.47
C THR A 215 2.55 -11.05 2.07
N THR A 216 3.58 -10.28 1.71
CA THR A 216 3.51 -8.83 1.48
C THR A 216 3.75 -8.47 0.03
N TYR A 217 4.84 -8.92 -0.57
CA TYR A 217 5.27 -8.50 -1.90
C TYR A 217 4.70 -9.41 -2.97
N ASN A 218 3.38 -9.34 -3.16
CA ASN A 218 2.66 -10.12 -4.15
C ASN A 218 1.81 -9.22 -5.03
N ARG A 219 1.76 -9.50 -6.33
CA ARG A 219 0.80 -8.85 -7.23
C ARG A 219 0.00 -9.86 -8.05
N PHE A 220 -1.16 -9.41 -8.52
CA PHE A 220 -1.82 -10.09 -9.61
C PHE A 220 -1.00 -9.97 -10.91
N CYS A 221 -0.99 -11.04 -11.68
CA CYS A 221 -0.45 -11.07 -13.04
C CYS A 221 -1.55 -10.76 -14.05
N GLY A 222 -1.17 -10.27 -15.23
CA GLY A 222 -2.06 -10.27 -16.38
C GLY A 222 -2.42 -11.69 -16.80
N ASP A 223 -3.61 -11.87 -17.38
CA ASP A 223 -4.11 -13.20 -17.74
C ASP A 223 -3.23 -13.92 -18.78
N LEU A 224 -2.53 -13.16 -19.62
CA LEU A 224 -1.64 -13.64 -20.67
C LEU A 224 -0.17 -13.28 -20.38
N GLU A 225 0.12 -12.80 -19.16
CA GLU A 225 1.46 -12.36 -18.79
C GLU A 225 2.35 -13.57 -18.45
N GLU A 226 3.28 -13.89 -19.34
CA GLU A 226 4.23 -15.00 -19.13
C GLU A 226 5.27 -14.65 -18.06
N ALA A 227 5.84 -13.45 -18.14
CA ALA A 227 6.88 -12.96 -17.25
C ALA A 227 6.30 -12.05 -16.15
N CYS A 228 5.57 -12.66 -15.20
CA CYS A 228 4.96 -11.92 -14.09
C CYS A 228 5.95 -11.64 -12.95
N GLU A 229 6.82 -10.65 -13.14
CA GLU A 229 7.76 -10.22 -12.09
C GLU A 229 7.01 -9.74 -10.85
N GLN A 230 7.42 -10.24 -9.67
CA GLN A 230 6.83 -9.85 -8.39
C GLN A 230 7.50 -8.58 -7.83
N PRO A 231 6.79 -7.78 -7.00
CA PRO A 231 7.35 -6.55 -6.44
C PRO A 231 8.64 -6.82 -5.66
N THR A 232 9.63 -5.93 -5.80
CA THR A 232 10.87 -6.00 -5.04
C THR A 232 10.63 -5.86 -3.53
N HIS A 233 11.28 -6.71 -2.73
CA HIS A 233 11.32 -6.58 -1.28
C HIS A 233 12.28 -5.46 -0.87
N TRP A 234 11.73 -4.34 -0.41
CA TRP A 234 12.49 -3.25 0.22
C TRP A 234 12.47 -3.41 1.73
N LYS A 235 13.60 -3.84 2.31
CA LYS A 235 13.73 -4.09 3.75
C LYS A 235 13.72 -2.80 4.55
N VAL A 236 13.00 -2.79 5.67
CA VAL A 236 13.07 -1.69 6.64
C VAL A 236 14.47 -1.56 7.24
N ALA A 237 14.97 -0.32 7.32
CA ALA A 237 16.20 0.05 8.00
C ALA A 237 15.88 0.91 9.22
N TYR A 238 16.44 0.57 10.39
CA TYR A 238 16.17 1.19 11.69
C TYR A 238 17.33 2.03 12.24
#